data_AF-A0A0B4F0S6-F1
#
_entry.id   AF-A0A0B4F0S6-F1
#
_cell.length_a   1.000
_cell.length_b   1.000
_cell.length_c   1.000
_cell.angle_alpha   90.00
_cell.angle_beta   90.00
_cell.angle_gamma   90.00
#
_symmetry.space_group_name_H-M   'P 1'
#
loop_
_entity.id
_entity.type
_entity.pdbx_description
1 polymer ?
#
loop_
_entity_poly.entity_id
_entity_poly.type
_entity_poly.pdbx_seq_one_letter_code
_entity_poly.pdbx_strand_id
1 'polypeptide(L)'
;MHFSKAVLAGLACSFAAGAPVSDVEYTAIEKRDLNLNAFLAAIVEIFPVNVPVDGICTALGIGETALAAAFGLKINANRRGCADVTVVFARGTCDPGNVGALVGPPFFRALEAAIGSSKSVAIQGVEYPATVDGYLRADPAAGVTMAKFITNTIAECPKTQFVLSGYSQGGYAVHNAAKNLDAKSMSKVKAVVIFGDPMSKEPVRGIDASRVSIVCHEGDDICDGGVFITPQHITYAEDAESSAEFVVSKL
;
A
#
# COMPACT_ATOMS: atom_id res chain seq x y z
N MET A 1 -9.77 21.74 -64.29
CA MET A 1 -11.13 21.36 -63.86
C MET A 1 -11.80 20.63 -65.01
N HIS A 2 -11.94 19.30 -64.97
CA HIS A 2 -12.89 18.49 -65.76
C HIS A 2 -12.85 17.03 -65.26
N PHE A 3 -14.02 16.40 -65.28
CA PHE A 3 -14.43 15.09 -64.77
C PHE A 3 -13.77 13.86 -65.45
N SER A 4 -13.67 12.71 -64.75
CA SER A 4 -14.39 11.46 -65.13
C SER A 4 -13.95 10.15 -64.43
N LYS A 5 -14.98 9.35 -64.07
CA LYS A 5 -15.20 7.89 -64.24
C LYS A 5 -14.28 6.91 -63.48
N ALA A 6 -14.75 6.10 -62.52
CA ALA A 6 -15.71 4.97 -62.54
C ALA A 6 -15.09 3.58 -62.83
N VAL A 7 -15.59 2.59 -62.07
CA VAL A 7 -15.77 1.13 -62.34
C VAL A 7 -14.97 0.13 -61.46
N LEU A 8 -15.76 -0.83 -60.95
CA LEU A 8 -15.52 -2.01 -60.12
C LEU A 8 -14.57 -3.09 -60.71
N ALA A 9 -13.89 -3.82 -59.82
CA ALA A 9 -13.76 -5.30 -59.75
C ALA A 9 -13.01 -5.62 -58.43
N GLY A 10 -13.36 -6.55 -57.54
CA GLY A 10 -14.06 -7.81 -57.72
C GLY A 10 -13.04 -8.96 -57.73
N LEU A 11 -12.57 -9.42 -56.57
CA LEU A 11 -12.08 -10.80 -56.41
C LEU A 11 -12.34 -11.29 -54.99
N ALA A 12 -13.37 -12.11 -54.85
CA ALA A 12 -13.59 -12.96 -53.69
C ALA A 12 -12.80 -14.26 -53.90
N CYS A 13 -12.17 -14.77 -52.84
CA CYS A 13 -11.90 -16.19 -52.72
C CYS A 13 -12.30 -16.63 -51.31
N SER A 14 -13.41 -17.35 -51.23
CA SER A 14 -13.85 -18.06 -50.03
C SER A 14 -13.04 -19.35 -49.86
N PHE A 15 -12.65 -19.66 -48.63
CA PHE A 15 -12.53 -21.04 -48.16
C PHE A 15 -13.15 -21.17 -46.76
N ALA A 16 -14.21 -21.98 -46.75
CA ALA A 16 -14.67 -22.96 -45.76
C ALA A 16 -14.74 -22.62 -44.25
N ALA A 17 -15.87 -23.06 -43.71
CA ALA A 17 -16.32 -22.98 -42.33
C ALA A 17 -15.54 -23.88 -41.35
N GLY A 18 -15.52 -23.44 -40.09
CA GLY A 18 -15.84 -24.27 -38.93
C GLY A 18 -14.68 -24.86 -38.14
N ALA A 19 -14.32 -24.20 -37.04
CA ALA A 19 -13.95 -24.88 -35.80
C ALA A 19 -14.70 -24.18 -34.64
N PRO A 20 -15.33 -24.91 -33.72
CA PRO A 20 -16.03 -24.31 -32.60
C PRO A 20 -14.97 -23.77 -31.64
N VAL A 21 -14.86 -22.45 -31.52
CA VAL A 21 -14.20 -21.88 -30.35
C VAL A 21 -15.27 -21.84 -29.29
N SER A 22 -15.22 -22.86 -28.44
CA SER A 22 -15.94 -22.98 -27.18
C SER A 22 -16.16 -21.62 -26.52
N ASP A 23 -17.39 -21.38 -26.07
CA ASP A 23 -17.70 -20.32 -25.12
C ASP A 23 -16.73 -20.43 -23.94
N VAL A 24 -15.70 -19.59 -23.94
CA VAL A 24 -14.87 -19.42 -22.75
C VAL A 24 -15.76 -18.68 -21.77
N GLU A 25 -16.30 -19.46 -20.85
CA GLU A 25 -17.03 -18.97 -19.69
C GLU A 25 -16.16 -17.92 -18.99
N TYR A 26 -16.57 -16.66 -19.08
CA TYR A 26 -15.93 -15.47 -18.50
C TYR A 26 -16.08 -15.42 -16.96
N THR A 27 -15.97 -16.57 -16.31
CA THR A 27 -16.10 -16.74 -14.85
C THR A 27 -14.75 -17.02 -14.19
N ALA A 28 -13.68 -17.25 -14.96
CA ALA A 28 -12.31 -17.41 -14.46
C ALA A 28 -11.46 -16.12 -14.47
N ILE A 29 -12.11 -14.94 -14.39
CA ILE A 29 -11.48 -13.70 -13.88
C ILE A 29 -11.88 -13.54 -12.41
N GLU A 30 -11.86 -14.64 -11.67
CA GLU A 30 -12.09 -14.67 -10.23
C GLU A 30 -10.77 -14.39 -9.52
N LYS A 31 -10.72 -13.24 -8.85
CA LYS A 31 -9.60 -12.63 -8.10
C LYS A 31 -8.48 -12.09 -8.98
N ARG A 32 -8.55 -10.79 -9.25
CA ARG A 32 -7.47 -10.00 -9.88
C ARG A 32 -6.29 -9.90 -8.92
N ASP A 33 -5.56 -10.97 -8.65
CA ASP A 33 -4.24 -10.92 -8.00
C ASP A 33 -3.40 -9.82 -8.66
N LEU A 34 -2.77 -8.97 -7.84
CA LEU A 34 -1.89 -7.94 -8.35
C LEU A 34 -0.81 -8.69 -9.10
N ASN A 35 -0.70 -8.52 -10.42
CA ASN A 35 0.43 -9.07 -11.14
C ASN A 35 1.66 -8.27 -10.69
N LEU A 36 2.34 -8.79 -9.66
CA LEU A 36 3.42 -8.10 -8.96
C LEU A 36 4.53 -7.71 -9.93
N ASN A 37 4.91 -8.60 -10.85
CA ASN A 37 5.92 -8.29 -11.87
C ASN A 37 5.49 -7.14 -12.78
N ALA A 38 4.22 -7.10 -13.22
CA ALA A 38 3.71 -5.99 -14.03
C ALA A 38 3.61 -4.68 -13.22
N PHE A 39 3.27 -4.77 -11.94
CA PHE A 39 3.21 -3.63 -11.03
C PHE A 39 4.59 -3.02 -10.78
N LEU A 40 5.59 -3.85 -10.49
CA LEU A 40 6.98 -3.43 -10.29
C LEU A 40 7.60 -2.88 -11.58
N ALA A 41 7.30 -3.47 -12.73
CA ALA A 41 7.72 -2.94 -14.02
C ALA A 41 7.14 -1.53 -14.26
N ALA A 42 5.85 -1.33 -13.98
CA ALA A 42 5.21 -0.01 -14.09
C ALA A 42 5.83 1.01 -13.12
N ILE A 43 6.26 0.61 -11.93
CA ILE A 43 6.96 1.49 -10.99
C ILE A 43 8.26 2.02 -11.62
N VAL A 44 9.08 1.14 -12.20
CA VAL A 44 10.34 1.55 -12.84
C VAL A 44 10.13 2.50 -14.02
N GLU A 45 9.03 2.34 -14.77
CA GLU A 45 8.70 3.22 -15.90
C GLU A 45 8.18 4.60 -15.48
N ILE A 46 7.44 4.67 -14.36
CA ILE A 46 6.70 5.86 -13.93
C ILE A 46 7.53 6.76 -13.02
N PHE A 47 8.37 6.20 -12.15
CA PHE A 47 9.01 6.96 -11.08
C PHE A 47 10.48 7.29 -11.38
N PRO A 48 10.90 8.56 -11.23
CA PRO A 48 12.31 8.89 -11.23
C PRO A 48 12.97 8.35 -9.96
N VAL A 49 14.09 7.65 -10.12
CA VAL A 49 14.88 7.09 -9.01
C VAL A 49 16.15 7.90 -8.76
N ASN A 50 16.71 7.82 -7.54
CA ASN A 50 17.90 8.55 -7.09
C ASN A 50 17.72 10.07 -7.07
N VAL A 51 16.57 10.52 -6.57
CA VAL A 51 16.25 11.94 -6.41
C VAL A 51 15.90 12.25 -4.95
N PRO A 52 16.18 13.47 -4.46
CA PRO A 52 15.82 13.87 -3.11
C PRO A 52 14.31 14.02 -2.97
N VAL A 53 13.80 13.81 -1.75
CA VAL A 53 12.36 13.84 -1.45
C VAL A 53 11.68 15.20 -1.73
N ASP A 54 12.43 16.31 -1.70
CA ASP A 54 11.92 17.66 -1.97
C ASP A 54 11.64 17.94 -3.46
N GLY A 55 12.38 17.27 -4.35
CA GLY A 55 12.23 17.41 -5.81
C GLY A 55 11.22 16.46 -6.46
N ILE A 56 10.77 15.42 -5.75
CA ILE A 56 10.03 14.30 -6.36
C ILE A 56 8.51 14.33 -6.11
N CYS A 57 8.02 15.09 -5.12
CA CYS A 57 6.64 14.96 -4.64
C CYS A 57 5.54 15.08 -5.71
N THR A 58 5.66 16.01 -6.65
CA THR A 58 4.70 16.12 -7.76
C THR A 58 4.76 14.90 -8.67
N ALA A 59 5.95 14.40 -8.99
CA ALA A 59 6.14 13.21 -9.82
C ALA A 59 5.66 11.94 -9.10
N LEU A 60 5.96 11.77 -7.81
CA LEU A 60 5.45 10.67 -6.98
C LEU A 60 3.91 10.67 -6.96
N GLY A 61 3.30 11.79 -6.59
CA GLY A 61 1.84 11.87 -6.47
C GLY A 61 1.10 11.58 -7.78
N ILE A 62 1.62 12.11 -8.91
CA ILE A 62 1.06 11.82 -10.25
C ILE A 62 1.29 10.35 -10.61
N GLY A 63 2.50 9.85 -10.41
CA GLY A 63 2.88 8.49 -10.74
C GLY A 63 2.06 7.46 -9.99
N GLU A 64 1.89 7.62 -8.68
CA GLU A 64 1.06 6.73 -7.86
C GLU A 64 -0.42 6.80 -8.22
N THR A 65 -0.91 7.99 -8.57
CA THR A 65 -2.31 8.13 -9.04
C THR A 65 -2.51 7.37 -10.36
N ALA A 66 -1.55 7.47 -11.30
CA ALA A 66 -1.59 6.75 -12.56
C ALA A 66 -1.49 5.23 -12.34
N LEU A 67 -0.59 4.80 -11.45
CA LEU A 67 -0.44 3.40 -11.05
C LEU A 67 -1.73 2.86 -10.43
N ALA A 68 -2.33 3.61 -9.50
CA ALA A 68 -3.60 3.22 -8.88
C ALA A 68 -4.72 3.08 -9.91
N ALA A 69 -4.80 3.99 -10.89
CA ALA A 69 -5.77 3.88 -11.98
C ALA A 69 -5.53 2.64 -12.85
N ALA A 70 -4.28 2.37 -13.23
CA ALA A 70 -3.91 1.25 -14.09
C ALA A 70 -4.22 -0.12 -13.43
N PHE A 71 -3.98 -0.24 -12.12
CA PHE A 71 -4.14 -1.49 -11.38
C PHE A 71 -5.46 -1.57 -10.58
N GLY A 72 -6.32 -0.55 -10.67
CA GLY A 72 -7.59 -0.49 -9.94
C GLY A 72 -7.42 -0.44 -8.42
N LEU A 73 -6.36 0.20 -7.93
CA LEU A 73 -6.05 0.33 -6.51
C LEU A 73 -6.82 1.48 -5.88
N LYS A 74 -7.18 1.31 -4.61
CA LYS A 74 -7.81 2.37 -3.81
C LYS A 74 -6.73 3.05 -2.97
N ILE A 75 -6.43 4.30 -3.32
CA ILE A 75 -5.50 5.17 -2.56
C ILE A 75 -6.12 5.76 -1.28
N ASN A 76 -7.40 5.49 -1.04
CA ASN A 76 -8.10 5.85 0.19
C ASN A 76 -8.76 4.62 0.81
N ALA A 77 -8.55 4.41 2.11
CA ALA A 77 -9.18 3.36 2.89
C ALA A 77 -9.71 3.93 4.21
N ASN A 78 -11.02 3.84 4.40
CA ASN A 78 -11.73 4.34 5.58
C ASN A 78 -12.90 3.41 5.88
N ARG A 79 -12.66 2.26 6.53
CA ARG A 79 -13.76 1.35 6.86
C ARG A 79 -14.48 1.80 8.13
N ARG A 80 -15.82 1.69 8.11
CA ARG A 80 -16.69 1.96 9.26
C ARG A 80 -17.12 0.67 9.93
N GLY A 81 -17.43 0.76 11.23
CA GLY A 81 -17.93 -0.35 12.04
C GLY A 81 -16.82 -1.25 12.60
N CYS A 82 -17.20 -2.15 13.50
CA CYS A 82 -16.26 -3.06 14.13
C CYS A 82 -15.82 -4.16 13.16
N ALA A 83 -14.54 -4.49 13.21
CA ALA A 83 -13.93 -5.66 12.59
C ALA A 83 -13.19 -6.46 13.65
N ASP A 84 -12.87 -7.72 13.35
CA ASP A 84 -12.03 -8.54 14.21
C ASP A 84 -10.58 -8.00 14.21
N VAL A 85 -10.13 -7.54 13.04
CA VAL A 85 -8.80 -6.95 12.83
C VAL A 85 -8.94 -5.59 12.17
N THR A 86 -8.33 -4.56 12.76
CA THR A 86 -8.21 -3.23 12.17
C THR A 86 -6.75 -2.90 11.89
N VAL A 87 -6.40 -2.71 10.63
CA VAL A 87 -5.09 -2.18 10.21
C VAL A 87 -5.18 -0.66 10.20
N VAL A 88 -4.29 -0.01 10.95
CA VAL A 88 -4.11 1.45 10.91
C VAL A 88 -2.82 1.74 10.15
N PHE A 89 -2.94 2.33 8.96
CA PHE A 89 -1.85 2.49 8.01
C PHE A 89 -1.51 3.95 7.76
N ALA A 90 -0.25 4.34 7.95
CA ALA A 90 0.28 5.65 7.56
C ALA A 90 1.11 5.53 6.28
N ARG A 91 0.74 6.29 5.24
CA ARG A 91 1.40 6.27 3.92
C ARG A 91 2.79 6.93 3.91
N GLY A 92 3.45 6.93 2.76
CA GLY A 92 4.73 7.60 2.56
C GLY A 92 4.63 9.10 2.28
N THR A 93 5.77 9.76 2.25
CA THR A 93 5.85 11.19 1.92
C THR A 93 5.35 11.41 0.50
N CYS A 94 4.40 12.33 0.33
CA CYS A 94 3.81 12.73 -0.95
C CYS A 94 2.95 11.67 -1.65
N ASP A 95 2.76 10.50 -1.02
CA ASP A 95 1.78 9.51 -1.46
C ASP A 95 0.37 10.15 -1.54
N PRO A 96 -0.43 9.81 -2.56
CA PRO A 96 -1.77 10.33 -2.70
C PRO A 96 -2.77 9.64 -1.77
N GLY A 97 -3.91 10.31 -1.52
CA GLY A 97 -4.97 9.79 -0.65
C GLY A 97 -4.49 9.61 0.79
N ASN A 98 -4.93 8.54 1.47
CA ASN A 98 -4.55 8.26 2.86
C ASN A 98 -3.80 6.92 3.04
N VAL A 99 -3.63 6.14 1.99
CA VAL A 99 -2.84 4.88 2.01
C VAL A 99 -1.83 4.73 0.85
N GLY A 100 -1.76 5.68 -0.08
CA GLY A 100 -0.89 5.57 -1.25
C GLY A 100 -1.27 4.42 -2.18
N ALA A 101 -0.41 4.15 -3.15
CA ALA A 101 -0.56 3.07 -4.12
C ALA A 101 0.57 2.03 -4.02
N LEU A 102 1.78 2.45 -3.65
CA LEU A 102 2.99 1.62 -3.71
C LEU A 102 2.97 0.43 -2.74
N VAL A 103 2.58 0.65 -1.49
CA VAL A 103 2.76 -0.35 -0.41
C VAL A 103 1.44 -0.74 0.24
N GLY A 104 0.61 0.24 0.62
CA GLY A 104 -0.64 -0.01 1.34
C GLY A 104 -1.54 -1.02 0.62
N PRO A 105 -2.05 -0.72 -0.59
CA PRO A 105 -2.97 -1.62 -1.28
C PRO A 105 -2.40 -3.03 -1.56
N PRO A 106 -1.15 -3.22 -2.03
CA PRO A 106 -0.56 -4.56 -2.12
C PRO A 106 -0.57 -5.33 -0.78
N PHE A 107 -0.11 -4.69 0.30
CA PHE A 107 -0.10 -5.29 1.64
C PHE A 107 -1.50 -5.64 2.15
N PHE A 108 -2.49 -4.74 2.00
CA PHE A 108 -3.85 -5.01 2.45
C PHE A 108 -4.46 -6.21 1.74
N ARG A 109 -4.23 -6.31 0.44
CA ARG A 109 -4.72 -7.43 -0.37
C ARG A 109 -4.09 -8.75 0.02
N ALA A 110 -2.77 -8.77 0.23
CA ALA A 110 -2.07 -9.94 0.74
C ALA A 110 -2.60 -10.36 2.12
N LEU A 111 -2.81 -9.39 3.02
CA LEU A 111 -3.34 -9.65 4.35
C LEU A 111 -4.78 -10.18 4.34
N GLU A 112 -5.66 -9.57 3.56
CA GLU A 112 -7.04 -10.04 3.39
C GLU A 112 -7.08 -11.45 2.79
N ALA A 113 -6.19 -11.76 1.84
CA ALA A 113 -6.06 -13.10 1.27
C ALA A 113 -5.56 -14.11 2.31
N ALA A 114 -4.52 -13.77 3.08
CA ALA A 114 -3.93 -14.64 4.10
C ALA A 114 -4.88 -14.91 5.28
N ILE A 115 -5.68 -13.92 5.68
CA ILE A 115 -6.72 -14.08 6.73
C ILE A 115 -7.92 -14.89 6.19
N GLY A 116 -8.25 -14.71 4.91
CA GLY A 116 -9.40 -15.35 4.29
C GLY A 116 -10.72 -14.95 4.96
N SER A 117 -11.67 -15.89 5.03
CA SER A 117 -13.00 -15.65 5.63
C SER A 117 -13.06 -15.86 7.14
N SER A 118 -11.92 -16.09 7.80
CA SER A 118 -11.88 -16.47 9.23
C SER A 118 -12.10 -15.30 10.19
N LYS A 119 -11.68 -14.09 9.78
CA LYS A 119 -11.79 -12.84 10.52
C LYS A 119 -12.16 -11.72 9.56
N SER A 120 -12.98 -10.79 10.02
CA SER A 120 -13.24 -9.55 9.29
C SER A 120 -12.07 -8.58 9.43
N VAL A 121 -11.64 -7.99 8.31
CA VAL A 121 -10.55 -7.01 8.25
C VAL A 121 -11.12 -5.62 7.92
N ALA A 122 -10.63 -4.61 8.63
CA ALA A 122 -10.85 -3.21 8.33
C ALA A 122 -9.52 -2.48 8.13
N ILE A 123 -9.43 -1.69 7.06
CA ILE A 123 -8.29 -0.81 6.81
C ILE A 123 -8.69 0.63 7.12
N GLN A 124 -7.89 1.28 7.94
CA GLN A 124 -7.97 2.70 8.24
C GLN A 124 -6.66 3.38 7.81
N GLY A 125 -6.71 4.17 6.75
CA GLY A 125 -5.63 5.09 6.40
C GLY A 125 -5.59 6.27 7.36
N VAL A 126 -4.39 6.71 7.73
CA VAL A 126 -4.19 7.86 8.60
C VAL A 126 -4.34 9.13 7.77
N GLU A 127 -5.26 9.99 8.16
CA GLU A 127 -5.40 11.30 7.54
C GLU A 127 -4.34 12.24 8.11
N TYR A 128 -3.34 12.54 7.29
CA TYR A 128 -2.29 13.51 7.59
C TYR A 128 -1.65 14.03 6.30
N PRO A 129 -0.94 15.17 6.33
CA PRO A 129 -0.44 15.80 5.10
C PRO A 129 0.61 15.01 4.33
N ALA A 130 1.40 14.16 5.00
CA ALA A 130 2.52 13.43 4.42
C ALA A 130 3.49 14.33 3.61
N THR A 131 3.83 15.51 4.13
CA THR A 131 4.66 16.49 3.42
C THR A 131 6.15 16.22 3.63
N VAL A 132 6.99 16.75 2.73
CA VAL A 132 8.45 16.74 2.89
C VAL A 132 8.89 17.36 4.22
N ASP A 133 8.32 18.51 4.57
CA ASP A 133 8.58 19.19 5.83
C ASP A 133 8.14 18.36 7.06
N GLY A 134 7.10 17.52 6.90
CA GLY A 134 6.71 16.53 7.91
C GLY A 134 7.77 15.44 8.07
N TYR A 135 8.32 14.92 6.97
CA TYR A 135 9.42 13.95 6.99
C TYR A 135 10.68 14.51 7.64
N LEU A 136 11.17 15.66 7.15
CA LEU A 136 12.42 16.28 7.60
C LEU A 136 12.41 16.65 9.08
N ARG A 137 11.24 16.91 9.66
CA ARG A 137 11.07 17.25 11.08
C ARG A 137 10.62 16.06 11.94
N ALA A 138 10.47 14.87 11.35
CA ALA A 138 9.89 13.70 11.99
C ALA A 138 8.58 14.03 12.75
N ASP A 139 7.65 14.71 12.05
CA ASP A 139 6.45 15.29 12.64
C ASP A 139 5.62 14.24 13.42
N PRO A 140 5.40 14.41 14.73
CA PRO A 140 4.69 13.43 15.55
C PRO A 140 3.17 13.42 15.32
N ALA A 141 2.60 14.42 14.62
CA ALA A 141 1.16 14.62 14.51
C ALA A 141 0.42 13.39 13.96
N ALA A 142 0.99 12.73 12.95
CA ALA A 142 0.40 11.52 12.37
C ALA A 142 0.28 10.38 13.40
N GLY A 143 1.30 10.21 14.24
CA GLY A 143 1.28 9.21 15.30
C GLY A 143 0.27 9.53 16.41
N VAL A 144 0.10 10.80 16.76
CA VAL A 144 -0.96 11.24 17.69
C VAL A 144 -2.34 10.94 17.11
N THR A 145 -2.55 11.18 15.81
CA THR A 145 -3.80 10.84 15.11
C THR A 145 -4.06 9.33 15.12
N MET A 146 -3.03 8.50 14.84
CA MET A 146 -3.12 7.04 14.94
C MET A 146 -3.53 6.59 16.35
N ALA A 147 -2.83 7.07 17.38
CA ALA A 147 -3.11 6.69 18.76
C ALA A 147 -4.53 7.09 19.18
N LYS A 148 -4.99 8.28 18.78
CA LYS A 148 -6.37 8.74 19.02
C LYS A 148 -7.40 7.88 18.32
N PHE A 149 -7.15 7.47 17.08
CA PHE A 149 -8.03 6.55 16.36
C PHE A 149 -8.15 5.23 17.12
N ILE A 150 -7.03 4.62 17.51
CA ILE A 150 -7.00 3.34 18.24
C ILE A 150 -7.76 3.44 19.56
N THR A 151 -7.53 4.47 20.37
CA THR A 151 -8.20 4.63 21.67
C THR A 151 -9.70 4.82 21.52
N ASN A 152 -10.15 5.59 20.52
CA ASN A 152 -11.56 5.75 20.20
C ASN A 152 -12.19 4.43 19.73
N THR A 153 -11.52 3.72 18.82
CA THR A 153 -12.02 2.44 18.30
C THR A 153 -12.06 1.37 19.40
N ILE A 154 -11.18 1.39 20.39
CA ILE A 154 -11.27 0.47 21.56
C ILE A 154 -12.55 0.72 22.36
N ALA A 155 -12.98 1.97 22.50
CA ALA A 155 -14.21 2.31 23.24
C ALA A 155 -15.46 1.80 22.50
N GLU A 156 -15.46 1.87 21.17
CA GLU A 156 -16.59 1.44 20.33
C GLU A 156 -16.57 -0.06 20.03
N CYS A 157 -15.38 -0.62 19.83
CA CYS A 157 -15.12 -1.98 19.35
C CYS A 157 -14.11 -2.69 20.25
N PRO A 158 -14.43 -2.99 21.52
CA PRO A 158 -13.46 -3.48 22.52
C PRO A 158 -12.84 -4.85 22.18
N LYS A 159 -13.41 -5.59 21.24
CA LYS A 159 -12.91 -6.88 20.76
C LYS A 159 -11.92 -6.76 19.59
N THR A 160 -11.84 -5.61 18.92
CA THR A 160 -10.95 -5.46 17.76
C THR A 160 -9.49 -5.64 18.19
N GLN A 161 -8.74 -6.32 17.33
CA GLN A 161 -7.30 -6.43 17.37
C GLN A 161 -6.72 -5.41 16.38
N PHE A 162 -5.66 -4.71 16.74
CA PHE A 162 -5.03 -3.74 15.84
C PHE A 162 -3.76 -4.29 15.20
N VAL A 163 -3.52 -3.89 13.96
CA VAL A 163 -2.23 -3.97 13.30
C VAL A 163 -1.82 -2.54 12.98
N LEU A 164 -0.64 -2.11 13.42
CA LEU A 164 -0.10 -0.81 12.99
C LEU A 164 0.82 -1.02 11.82
N SER A 165 0.70 -0.17 10.82
CA SER A 165 1.62 -0.20 9.71
C SER A 165 1.93 1.19 9.17
N GLY A 166 3.12 1.32 8.62
CA GLY A 166 3.62 2.57 8.08
C GLY A 166 4.56 2.30 6.92
N TYR A 167 4.59 3.20 5.95
CA TYR A 167 5.58 3.22 4.88
C TYR A 167 6.33 4.55 4.89
N SER A 168 7.67 4.52 4.81
CA SER A 168 8.49 5.75 4.73
C SER A 168 8.21 6.69 5.93
N GLN A 169 7.75 7.92 5.70
CA GLN A 169 7.30 8.84 6.76
C GLN A 169 6.24 8.23 7.70
N GLY A 170 5.43 7.28 7.22
CA GLY A 170 4.51 6.51 8.04
C GLY A 170 5.19 5.70 9.16
N GLY A 171 6.48 5.38 9.03
CA GLY A 171 7.28 4.80 10.11
C GLY A 171 7.35 5.72 11.34
N TYR A 172 7.61 7.02 11.13
CA TYR A 172 7.52 8.00 12.22
C TYR A 172 6.15 8.01 12.87
N ALA A 173 5.07 7.88 12.07
CA ALA A 173 3.72 7.85 12.61
C ALA A 173 3.51 6.62 13.51
N VAL A 174 3.96 5.43 13.10
CA VAL A 174 3.86 4.20 13.90
C VAL A 174 4.65 4.32 15.20
N HIS A 175 5.91 4.77 15.13
CA HIS A 175 6.76 4.96 16.33
C HIS A 175 6.17 5.98 17.29
N ASN A 176 5.63 7.10 16.79
CA ASN A 176 4.98 8.11 17.62
C ASN A 176 3.63 7.63 18.16
N ALA A 177 2.85 6.86 17.42
CA ALA A 177 1.63 6.25 17.92
C ALA A 177 1.93 5.34 19.12
N ALA A 178 2.97 4.50 18.98
CA ALA A 178 3.39 3.58 20.02
C ALA A 178 3.82 4.30 21.32
N LYS A 179 4.49 5.46 21.20
CA LYS A 179 4.82 6.33 22.34
C LYS A 179 3.61 6.91 23.06
N ASN A 180 2.50 7.14 22.33
CA ASN A 180 1.29 7.79 22.83
C ASN A 180 0.21 6.80 23.31
N LEU A 181 0.35 5.51 23.05
CA LEU A 181 -0.56 4.48 23.55
C LEU A 181 -0.19 4.08 24.98
N ASP A 182 -1.19 3.97 25.85
CA ASP A 182 -1.01 3.36 27.16
C ASP A 182 -0.86 1.82 27.03
N ALA A 183 -0.39 1.16 28.10
CA ALA A 183 -0.17 -0.28 28.08
C ALA A 183 -1.46 -1.08 27.76
N LYS A 184 -2.62 -0.56 28.20
CA LYS A 184 -3.92 -1.18 27.94
C LYS A 184 -4.27 -1.15 26.46
N SER A 185 -4.12 0.00 25.80
CA SER A 185 -4.41 0.15 24.38
C SER A 185 -3.38 -0.57 23.53
N MET A 186 -2.10 -0.48 23.89
CA MET A 186 -1.02 -1.21 23.22
C MET A 186 -1.19 -2.74 23.31
N SER A 187 -1.80 -3.26 24.38
CA SER A 187 -2.10 -4.71 24.48
C SER A 187 -3.03 -5.23 23.36
N LYS A 188 -3.80 -4.32 22.73
CA LYS A 188 -4.69 -4.63 21.59
C LYS A 188 -3.95 -4.66 20.24
N VAL A 189 -2.74 -4.09 20.14
CA VAL A 189 -1.94 -4.04 18.90
C VAL A 189 -1.19 -5.36 18.69
N LYS A 190 -1.72 -6.28 17.88
CA LYS A 190 -1.20 -7.64 17.66
C LYS A 190 0.08 -7.71 16.85
N ALA A 191 0.22 -6.86 15.84
CA ALA A 191 1.41 -6.78 15.03
C ALA A 191 1.72 -5.33 14.64
N VAL A 192 2.99 -5.07 14.38
CA VAL A 192 3.48 -3.83 13.76
C VAL A 192 4.31 -4.21 12.54
N VAL A 193 4.01 -3.61 11.39
CA VAL A 193 4.78 -3.81 10.14
C VAL A 193 5.14 -2.44 9.56
N ILE A 194 6.43 -2.13 9.47
CA ILE A 194 6.91 -0.85 8.91
C ILE A 194 7.78 -1.13 7.69
N PHE A 195 7.44 -0.53 6.56
CA PHE A 195 8.18 -0.63 5.30
C PHE A 195 9.01 0.65 5.10
N GLY A 196 10.31 0.52 4.80
CA GLY A 196 11.17 1.68 4.57
C GLY A 196 11.26 2.61 5.79
N ASP A 197 11.47 2.05 6.99
CA ASP A 197 11.38 2.79 8.26
C ASP A 197 12.57 3.75 8.46
N PRO A 198 12.37 5.09 8.50
CA PRO A 198 13.44 6.03 8.83
C PRO A 198 13.92 5.93 10.28
N MET A 199 13.23 5.15 11.12
CA MET A 199 13.61 4.80 12.48
C MET A 199 13.97 3.31 12.61
N SER A 200 14.40 2.64 11.54
CA SER A 200 14.65 1.18 11.51
C SER A 200 15.59 0.66 12.62
N LYS A 201 16.49 1.52 13.11
CA LYS A 201 17.48 1.23 14.16
C LYS A 201 16.93 1.40 15.58
N GLU A 202 15.69 1.88 15.71
CA GLU A 202 15.02 2.14 16.98
C GLU A 202 13.89 1.12 17.23
N PRO A 203 13.70 0.64 18.47
CA PRO A 203 12.59 -0.25 18.79
C PRO A 203 11.25 0.50 18.84
N VAL A 204 10.19 -0.15 18.36
CA VAL A 204 8.82 0.33 18.56
C VAL A 204 8.46 0.20 20.04
N ARG A 205 8.29 1.33 20.73
CA ARG A 205 8.10 1.37 22.19
C ARG A 205 6.82 0.67 22.64
N GLY A 206 6.90 -0.09 23.73
CA GLY A 206 5.72 -0.60 24.45
C GLY A 206 5.10 -1.86 23.85
N ILE A 207 5.69 -2.40 22.79
CA ILE A 207 5.31 -3.68 22.18
C ILE A 207 6.50 -4.65 22.23
N ASP A 208 6.21 -5.95 22.33
CA ASP A 208 7.21 -7.00 22.26
C ASP A 208 7.84 -7.05 20.85
N ALA A 209 9.17 -7.10 20.77
CA ALA A 209 9.91 -7.09 19.51
C ALA A 209 9.51 -8.25 18.58
N SER A 210 9.07 -9.39 19.11
CA SER A 210 8.58 -10.53 18.30
C SER A 210 7.27 -10.24 17.55
N ARG A 211 6.59 -9.11 17.85
CA ARG A 211 5.38 -8.63 17.18
C ARG A 211 5.65 -7.45 16.24
N VAL A 212 6.93 -7.09 16.06
CA VAL A 212 7.37 -6.02 15.16
C VAL A 212 8.12 -6.64 13.99
N SER A 213 7.75 -6.25 12.77
CA SER A 213 8.53 -6.50 11.56
C SER A 213 8.85 -5.17 10.91
N ILE A 214 10.14 -4.87 10.78
CA ILE A 214 10.63 -3.70 10.04
C ILE A 214 11.26 -4.25 8.75
N VAL A 215 10.68 -3.88 7.62
CA VAL A 215 11.11 -4.28 6.30
C VAL A 215 11.90 -3.12 5.70
N CYS A 216 13.21 -3.33 5.56
CA CYS A 216 14.13 -2.36 4.98
C CYS A 216 14.98 -3.07 3.92
N HIS A 217 14.86 -2.63 2.67
CA HIS A 217 15.66 -3.15 1.57
C HIS A 217 17.12 -2.68 1.67
N GLU A 218 18.06 -3.54 1.32
CA GLU A 218 19.48 -3.18 1.24
C GLU A 218 19.69 -2.10 0.17
N GLY A 219 20.19 -0.92 0.58
CA GLY A 219 20.35 0.23 -0.31
C GLY A 219 19.19 1.23 -0.29
N ASP A 220 18.20 1.05 0.59
CA ASP A 220 17.22 2.09 0.90
C ASP A 220 17.82 3.17 1.82
N ASP A 221 18.12 4.34 1.26
CA ASP A 221 18.70 5.48 1.99
C ASP A 221 17.77 6.00 3.11
N ILE A 222 16.44 5.84 2.96
CA ILE A 222 15.48 6.26 3.98
C ILE A 222 15.64 5.42 5.24
N CYS A 223 15.87 4.10 5.11
CA CYS A 223 16.11 3.22 6.25
C CYS A 223 17.35 3.59 7.06
N ASP A 224 18.30 4.30 6.44
CA ASP A 224 19.51 4.81 7.09
C ASP A 224 19.35 6.23 7.65
N GLY A 225 18.14 6.81 7.58
CA GLY A 225 17.83 8.16 8.04
C GLY A 225 18.16 9.25 7.00
N GLY A 226 18.35 8.85 5.74
CA GLY A 226 18.64 9.74 4.63
C GLY A 226 17.40 10.43 4.05
N VAL A 227 17.54 10.96 2.83
CA VAL A 227 16.52 11.79 2.16
C VAL A 227 16.36 11.45 0.68
N PHE A 228 17.10 10.46 0.18
CA PHE A 228 17.08 10.05 -1.21
C PHE A 228 16.10 8.89 -1.42
N ILE A 229 15.27 9.02 -2.45
CA ILE A 229 14.39 7.94 -2.89
C ILE A 229 15.17 7.08 -3.88
N THR A 230 15.70 5.96 -3.40
CA THR A 230 16.39 4.95 -4.23
C THR A 230 15.36 3.98 -4.83
N PRO A 231 15.72 3.20 -5.86
CA PRO A 231 14.84 2.16 -6.39
C PRO A 231 14.33 1.19 -5.32
N GLN A 232 15.16 0.90 -4.32
CA GLN A 232 14.83 -0.02 -3.23
C GLN A 232 13.71 0.51 -2.33
N HIS A 233 13.55 1.83 -2.22
CA HIS A 233 12.52 2.43 -1.40
C HIS A 233 11.11 2.26 -1.99
N ILE A 234 10.98 2.00 -3.29
CA ILE A 234 9.70 1.97 -4.01
C ILE A 234 9.23 0.56 -4.39
N THR A 235 9.91 -0.50 -3.95
CA THR A 235 9.61 -1.90 -4.32
C THR A 235 9.02 -2.75 -3.19
N TYR A 236 8.64 -2.18 -2.05
CA TYR A 236 8.09 -2.92 -0.89
C TYR A 236 6.79 -3.70 -1.13
N ALA A 237 6.17 -3.57 -2.32
CA ALA A 237 5.12 -4.49 -2.73
C ALA A 237 5.61 -5.95 -2.84
N GLU A 238 6.91 -6.16 -3.02
CA GLU A 238 7.58 -7.48 -3.01
C GLU A 238 7.41 -8.20 -1.66
N ASP A 239 7.33 -7.46 -0.56
CA ASP A 239 7.23 -8.01 0.80
C ASP A 239 5.80 -8.12 1.33
N ALA A 240 4.80 -7.81 0.50
CA ALA A 240 3.41 -7.77 0.91
C ALA A 240 2.94 -9.13 1.48
N GLU A 241 3.30 -10.23 0.81
CA GLU A 241 2.90 -11.59 1.21
C GLU A 241 3.58 -12.02 2.51
N SER A 242 4.91 -11.88 2.60
CA SER A 242 5.68 -12.25 3.79
C SER A 242 5.29 -11.41 5.01
N SER A 243 4.97 -10.13 4.80
CA SER A 243 4.43 -9.24 5.84
C SER A 243 3.02 -9.62 6.28
N ALA A 244 2.16 -10.03 5.34
CA ALA A 244 0.83 -10.53 5.65
C ALA A 244 0.88 -11.82 6.49
N GLU A 245 1.74 -12.76 6.11
CA GLU A 245 2.00 -14.00 6.86
C GLU A 245 2.51 -13.71 8.27
N PHE A 246 3.45 -12.77 8.41
CA PHE A 246 3.92 -12.32 9.72
C PHE A 246 2.77 -11.81 10.59
N VAL A 247 1.88 -10.98 10.05
CA VAL A 247 0.72 -10.46 10.78
C VAL A 247 -0.21 -11.59 11.20
N VAL A 248 -0.56 -12.50 10.29
CA VAL A 248 -1.42 -13.66 10.58
C VAL A 248 -0.83 -14.51 11.70
N SER A 249 0.49 -14.66 11.74
CA SER A 249 1.21 -15.35 12.81
C SER A 249 1.03 -14.74 14.21
N LYS A 250 0.50 -13.51 14.34
CA LYS A 250 0.32 -12.79 15.64
C LYS A 250 -1.13 -12.60 16.05
N LEU A 251 -2.09 -12.88 15.17
CA LEU A 251 -3.53 -12.61 15.35
C LEU A 251 -4.25 -13.71 16.14
#